data_AF-B8BQG8-F1
#
_entry.id   AF-B8BQG8-F1
#
_cell.length_a   1.000
_cell.length_b   1.000
_cell.length_c   1.000
_cell.angle_alpha   90.00
_cell.angle_beta   90.00
_cell.angle_gamma   90.00
#
_symmetry.space_group_name_H-M   'P 1'
#
loop_
_entity.id
_entity.type
_entity.pdbx_description
1 polymer ?
#
loop_
_entity_poly.entity_id
_entity_poly.type
_entity_poly.pdbx_seq_one_letter_code
_entity_poly.pdbx_strand_id
1 'polypeptide(L)' 'LPQETVDYLKAWMMSPEHISHPYPREQEKAVIMAKTGIELKQLTKWFENNRKRYWKP' A
#
# COMPACT_ATOMS: atom_id res chain seq x y z
N LEU A 1 9.24 4.47 6.75
CA LEU A 1 8.82 5.17 5.52
C LEU A 1 8.49 6.60 5.90
N PRO A 2 8.74 7.59 5.02
CA PRO A 2 8.30 8.97 5.25
C PRO A 2 6.80 9.03 5.55
N GLN A 3 6.37 10.01 6.35
CA GLN A 3 4.97 10.14 6.76
C GLN A 3 4.03 10.28 5.55
N GLU A 4 4.42 11.11 4.58
CA GLU A 4 3.69 11.31 3.32
C GLU A 4 3.48 10.00 2.53
N THR A 5 4.52 9.16 2.44
CA THR A 5 4.40 7.84 1.83
C THR A 5 3.43 6.96 2.60
N VAL A 6 3.49 6.96 3.92
CA VAL A 6 2.59 6.15 4.76
C VAL A 6 1.14 6.59 4.57
N ASP A 7 0.88 7.90 4.53
CA ASP A 7 -0.46 8.44 4.34
C ASP A 7 -1.00 8.12 2.94
N TYR A 8 -0.17 8.21 1.91
CA TYR A 8 -0.53 7.78 0.56
C TYR A 8 -0.90 6.28 0.50
N LEU A 9 -0.09 5.42 1.11
CA LEU A 9 -0.32 3.97 1.14
C LEU A 9 -1.57 3.60 1.93
N LYS A 10 -1.84 4.29 3.04
CA LYS A 10 -3.08 4.11 3.82
C LYS A 10 -4.30 4.55 3.02
N ALA A 11 -4.23 5.70 2.36
CA ALA A 11 -5.33 6.20 1.52
C ALA A 11 -5.64 5.20 0.39
N TRP A 12 -4.62 4.65 -0.27
CA TRP A 12 -4.81 3.59 -1.26
C TRP A 12 -5.46 2.34 -0.63
N MET A 13 -4.94 1.85 0.50
CA MET A 13 -5.45 0.64 1.15
C MET A 13 -6.88 0.78 1.66
N MET A 14 -7.25 1.96 2.17
CA MET A 14 -8.58 2.26 2.70
C MET A 14 -9.57 2.75 1.65
N SER A 15 -9.15 2.88 0.39
CA SER A 15 -10.06 3.24 -0.70
C SER A 15 -11.17 2.18 -0.86
N PRO A 16 -12.40 2.57 -1.25
CA PRO A 16 -13.51 1.64 -1.41
C PRO A 16 -13.21 0.48 -2.37
N GLU A 17 -12.34 0.73 -3.37
CA GLU A 17 -11.92 -0.26 -4.36
C GLU A 17 -10.98 -1.33 -3.79
N HIS A 18 -10.22 -1.00 -2.74
CA HIS A 18 -9.13 -1.85 -2.23
C HIS A 18 -9.32 -2.30 -0.78
N ILE A 19 -10.23 -1.71 -0.01
CA ILE A 19 -10.47 -2.08 1.39
C ILE A 19 -10.94 -3.54 1.53
N SER A 20 -11.71 -4.05 0.55
CA SER A 20 -12.19 -5.43 0.52
C SER A 20 -11.08 -6.42 0.19
N HIS A 21 -10.13 -6.04 -0.66
CA HIS A 21 -9.00 -6.86 -1.07
C HIS A 21 -7.74 -6.00 -1.29
N PRO A 22 -7.00 -5.66 -0.22
CA PRO A 22 -5.88 -4.72 -0.25
C PRO A 22 -4.59 -5.38 -0.79
N TYR A 23 -4.65 -5.83 -2.03
CA TYR A 23 -3.58 -6.49 -2.76
C TYR A 23 -3.33 -5.70 -4.04
N PRO A 24 -2.35 -4.76 -4.04
CA PRO A 24 -2.08 -3.97 -5.22
C PRO A 24 -1.59 -4.85 -6.36
N ARG A 25 -2.12 -4.61 -7.57
CA ARG A 25 -1.66 -5.27 -8.80
C ARG A 25 -0.29 -4.74 -9.21
N GLU A 26 0.40 -5.42 -10.13
CA GLU A 26 1.76 -5.00 -10.55
C GLU A 26 1.80 -3.57 -11.11
N GLN A 27 0.79 -3.20 -11.90
CA GLN A 27 0.64 -1.83 -12.42
C GLN A 27 0.47 -0.81 -11.29
N GLU A 28 -0.32 -1.13 -10.27
CA GLU A 28 -0.54 -0.25 -9.12
C GLU A 28 0.71 -0.14 -8.27
N LYS A 29 1.45 -1.24 -8.07
CA LYS A 29 2.75 -1.22 -7.40
C LYS A 29 3.70 -0.26 -8.12
N ALA A 30 3.77 -0.32 -9.46
CA ALA A 30 4.59 0.59 -10.24
C ALA A 30 4.18 2.06 -10.07
N VAL A 31 2.87 2.36 -10.10
CA VAL A 31 2.33 3.71 -9.85
C VAL A 31 2.66 4.21 -8.45
N ILE A 32 2.48 3.35 -7.44
CA ILE A 32 2.78 3.69 -6.04
C ILE A 32 4.27 3.98 -5.87
N MET A 33 5.14 3.14 -6.42
CA MET A 33 6.59 3.35 -6.39
C MET A 33 6.99 4.63 -7.11
N ALA A 34 6.43 4.91 -8.29
CA ALA A 34 6.69 6.14 -9.03
C ALA A 34 6.26 7.39 -8.25
N LYS A 35 5.14 7.34 -7.54
CA LYS A 35 4.62 8.47 -6.74
C LYS A 35 5.34 8.67 -5.41
N THR A 36 5.75 7.60 -4.75
CA THR A 36 6.29 7.65 -3.38
C THR A 36 7.81 7.48 -3.32
N GLY A 37 8.45 7.11 -4.42
CA GLY A 37 9.90 6.89 -4.54
C GLY A 37 10.42 5.67 -3.78
N ILE A 38 9.55 4.82 -3.22
CA ILE A 38 9.98 3.65 -2.45
C ILE A 38 10.22 2.44 -3.34
N GLU A 39 11.05 1.53 -2.85
CA GLU A 39 11.36 0.29 -3.55
C GLU A 39 10.25 -0.75 -3.38
N LEU A 40 10.13 -1.67 -4.34
CA LEU A 40 9.14 -2.76 -4.34
C LEU A 40 9.19 -3.60 -3.04
N LYS A 41 10.39 -3.82 -2.51
CA LYS A 41 10.60 -4.56 -1.26
C LYS A 41 9.99 -3.83 -0.07
N GLN A 42 10.15 -2.51 -0.01
CA GLN A 42 9.58 -1.68 1.05
C GLN A 42 8.05 -1.63 0.95
N LEU A 43 7.52 -1.49 -0.28
CA LEU A 43 6.09 -1.52 -0.57
C LEU A 43 5.44 -2.83 -0.12
N THR A 44 6.03 -3.97 -0.52
CA THR A 44 5.51 -5.30 -0.20
C THR A 44 5.48 -5.52 1.30
N LYS A 45 6.59 -5.22 2.00
CA LYS A 45 6.68 -5.35 3.45
C LYS A 45 5.68 -4.45 4.18
N TRP A 46 5.42 -3.25 3.65
CA TRP A 46 4.44 -2.34 4.21
C TRP A 46 3.02 -2.91 4.09
N PHE A 47 2.62 -3.40 2.92
CA PHE A 47 1.29 -3.99 2.72
C PHE A 47 1.08 -5.26 3.55
N GLU A 48 2.09 -6.13 3.63
CA GLU A 48 2.02 -7.33 4.49
C GLU A 48 1.78 -6.98 5.96
N ASN A 49 2.53 -6.01 6.50
CA ASN A 49 2.37 -5.58 7.88
C ASN A 49 1.06 -4.84 8.12
N ASN A 50 0.63 -3.97 7.20
CA ASN A 50 -0.60 -3.20 7.37
C ASN A 50 -1.84 -4.08 7.23
N ARG A 51 -1.84 -5.05 6.32
CA ARG A 51 -2.91 -6.05 6.25
C ARG A 51 -3.06 -6.80 7.56
N LYS A 52 -1.96 -7.37 8.10
CA LYS A 52 -1.99 -8.08 9.39
C LYS A 52 -2.50 -7.22 10.55
N ARG A 53 -2.29 -5.90 10.50
CA ARG A 53 -2.71 -4.97 11.57
C ARG A 53 -4.15 -4.49 11.43
N TYR A 54 -4.56 -4.12 10.22
CA TYR A 54 -5.78 -3.34 9.98
C TYR A 54 -6.81 -4.05 9.10
N TRP A 55 -6.39 -5.03 8.30
CA TRP A 55 -7.29 -5.80 7.45
C TRP A 55 -7.61 -7.13 8.13
N LYS A 56 -8.79 -7.21 8.72
CA LYS A 56 -9.40 -8.46 9.18
C LYS A 56 -10.52 -8.78 8.18
N PRO A 57 -10.47 -9.92 7.48
CA PRO A 57 -11.51 -10.32 6.55
C PRO A 57 -12.86 -10.52 7.24
#